data_AF-A0A8D0PLJ2-F1
#
_entry.id   AF-A0A8D0PLJ2-F1
#
_cell.length_a   1.000
_cell.length_b   1.000
_cell.length_c   1.000
_cell.angle_alpha   90.00
_cell.angle_beta   90.00
_cell.angle_gamma   90.00
#
_symmetry.space_group_name_H-M   'P 1'
#
loop_
_entity.id
_entity.type
_entity.pdbx_description
1 polymer ?
#
loop_
_entity_poly.entity_id
_entity_poly.type
_entity_poly.pdbx_seq_one_letter_code
_entity_poly.pdbx_strand_id
1 'polypeptide(L)'
;MDESSGQPDVHTYKSLAEDGPFCSVEPPKRPTGSLVMHSMAMFGREFCYAVEAAYVTPVLLSVGLPKSLYSVVWLLSPVLGFLLQPVVGSASDHCRARWGRRRPYILALGVMMLLGMALYLNGDTIISALIADPRRKPIWAISITMTGVVLFDFAADFIDGPIKAYLFDVCTHQDKERGLHYHALFTGLGGALGYLLGAIDWAHLELGRLLGTEFQVMFFFSSLVLTLCFIIHLCSIPEAPLRDTAKDTPPRQAPQDPASSSDRMYEYGSIEKVKNGYVNPELALQGGKTKNPPAEQTQRTMTIKSLLRALMSMPAHYRCLCISHLIGWTAFLSNMLFFTDFMGQIVYHGDPYSAHNSTEFLIYQRGVEVGCWGLCINSVFSSLYSFFQRALVP
;
A
#
# COMPACT_ATOMS: atom_id res chain seq x y z
N MET A 1 -58.59 -32.66 -39.82
CA MET A 1 -59.20 -31.34 -40.08
C MET A 1 -59.61 -30.82 -38.72
N ASP A 2 -58.62 -30.53 -37.86
CA ASP A 2 -57.94 -29.22 -37.76
C ASP A 2 -58.88 -28.24 -37.05
N GLU A 3 -58.55 -27.52 -35.99
CA GLU A 3 -57.27 -27.00 -35.54
C GLU A 3 -57.37 -26.58 -34.05
N SER A 4 -56.21 -26.56 -33.40
CA SER A 4 -55.93 -26.18 -32.01
C SER A 4 -56.19 -24.70 -31.73
N SER A 5 -56.93 -24.39 -30.66
CA SER A 5 -57.04 -23.04 -30.09
C SER A 5 -55.80 -22.72 -29.24
N GLY A 6 -54.86 -21.94 -29.78
CA GLY A 6 -53.66 -21.48 -29.08
C GLY A 6 -53.94 -20.40 -28.03
N GLN A 7 -53.28 -20.55 -26.87
CA GLN A 7 -53.01 -19.47 -25.91
C GLN A 7 -52.00 -18.47 -26.50
N PRO A 8 -52.03 -17.19 -26.08
CA PRO A 8 -51.01 -16.22 -26.47
C PRO A 8 -49.71 -16.44 -25.68
N ASP A 9 -48.68 -16.95 -26.37
CA ASP A 9 -47.31 -17.01 -25.88
C ASP A 9 -46.73 -15.59 -25.73
N VAL A 10 -46.53 -15.18 -24.47
CA VAL A 10 -45.75 -13.98 -24.11
C VAL A 10 -44.27 -14.31 -24.33
N HIS A 11 -43.78 -14.09 -25.55
CA HIS A 11 -42.37 -14.21 -25.87
C HIS A 11 -41.55 -13.17 -25.09
N THR A 12 -40.81 -13.69 -24.12
CA THR A 12 -39.80 -13.01 -23.33
C THR A 12 -38.69 -12.48 -24.24
N TYR A 13 -38.36 -11.19 -24.10
CA TYR A 13 -37.19 -10.57 -24.71
C TYR A 13 -35.92 -11.34 -24.34
N LYS A 14 -35.42 -12.16 -25.26
CA LYS A 14 -34.12 -12.80 -25.17
C LYS A 14 -33.09 -11.75 -25.61
N SER A 15 -32.43 -11.13 -24.63
CA SER A 15 -31.34 -10.18 -24.84
C SER A 15 -30.23 -10.85 -25.68
N LEU A 16 -30.06 -10.38 -26.92
CA LEU A 16 -28.98 -10.74 -27.86
C LEU A 16 -27.67 -10.06 -27.45
N ALA A 17 -27.21 -10.32 -26.22
CA ALA A 17 -25.94 -9.84 -25.69
C ALA A 17 -24.86 -10.92 -25.66
N GLU A 18 -24.88 -11.85 -26.63
CA GLU A 18 -23.76 -12.77 -26.86
C GLU A 18 -23.19 -12.53 -28.26
N ASP A 19 -21.85 -12.45 -28.30
CA ASP A 19 -20.98 -12.38 -29.48
C ASP A 19 -20.63 -10.98 -30.06
N GLY A 20 -20.08 -10.11 -29.21
CA GLY A 20 -19.23 -8.99 -29.63
C GLY A 20 -17.74 -9.24 -29.31
N PRO A 21 -16.78 -8.79 -30.14
CA PRO A 21 -15.34 -9.07 -29.95
C PRO A 21 -14.70 -8.32 -28.76
N PHE A 22 -15.48 -7.60 -27.97
CA PHE A 22 -15.06 -6.81 -26.82
C PHE A 22 -15.91 -7.11 -25.59
N CYS A 23 -16.11 -8.38 -25.24
CA CYS A 23 -16.41 -8.69 -23.86
C CYS A 23 -15.15 -8.44 -23.03
N SER A 24 -15.10 -7.36 -22.26
CA SER A 24 -14.23 -7.35 -21.08
C SER A 24 -14.74 -8.51 -20.23
N VAL A 25 -14.03 -9.64 -20.23
CA VAL A 25 -14.37 -10.78 -19.39
C VAL A 25 -14.32 -10.26 -17.96
N GLU A 26 -15.50 -9.99 -17.39
CA GLU A 26 -15.57 -9.48 -16.02
C GLU A 26 -14.98 -10.59 -15.13
N PRO A 27 -14.00 -10.27 -14.27
CA PRO A 27 -13.36 -11.29 -13.45
C PRO A 27 -14.44 -12.03 -12.64
N PRO A 28 -14.31 -13.34 -12.40
CA PRO A 28 -15.33 -14.08 -11.66
C PRO A 28 -15.48 -13.53 -10.24
N LYS A 29 -16.72 -13.51 -9.73
CA LYS A 29 -17.00 -13.13 -8.33
C LYS A 29 -16.12 -13.92 -7.38
N ARG A 30 -15.48 -13.24 -6.43
CA ARG A 30 -14.51 -13.86 -5.53
C ARG A 30 -15.18 -14.32 -4.24
N PRO A 31 -14.84 -15.51 -3.72
CA PRO A 31 -15.34 -15.94 -2.43
C PRO A 31 -14.77 -15.03 -1.32
N THR A 32 -15.58 -14.77 -0.30
CA THR A 32 -15.22 -13.87 0.81
C THR A 32 -13.90 -14.28 1.49
N GLY A 33 -13.65 -15.59 1.65
CA GLY A 33 -12.41 -16.08 2.25
C GLY A 33 -11.15 -15.68 1.47
N SER A 34 -11.23 -15.59 0.14
CA SER A 34 -10.09 -15.20 -0.69
C SER A 34 -9.78 -13.70 -0.57
N LEU A 35 -10.82 -12.85 -0.43
CA LEU A 35 -10.66 -11.42 -0.12
C LEU A 35 -10.05 -11.21 1.28
N VAL A 36 -10.46 -12.02 2.26
CA VAL A 36 -9.88 -12.00 3.61
C VAL A 36 -8.41 -12.42 3.59
N MET A 37 -8.08 -13.53 2.91
CA MET A 37 -6.69 -13.96 2.75
C MET A 37 -5.82 -12.91 2.05
N HIS A 38 -6.36 -12.24 1.02
CA HIS A 38 -5.68 -11.12 0.36
C HIS A 38 -5.42 -9.96 1.32
N SER A 39 -6.40 -9.64 2.18
CA SER A 39 -6.33 -8.56 3.18
C SER A 39 -5.33 -8.82 4.31
N MET A 40 -4.89 -10.07 4.51
CA MET A 40 -3.87 -10.38 5.53
C MET A 40 -2.54 -9.65 5.30
N ALA A 41 -2.21 -9.27 4.07
CA ALA A 41 -1.01 -8.46 3.81
C ALA A 41 -1.12 -7.07 4.47
N MET A 42 -2.30 -6.44 4.45
CA MET A 42 -2.54 -5.16 5.13
C MET A 42 -2.44 -5.31 6.65
N PHE A 43 -2.97 -6.41 7.19
CA PHE A 43 -2.83 -6.74 8.61
C PHE A 43 -1.36 -6.86 9.03
N GLY A 44 -0.58 -7.67 8.31
CA GLY A 44 0.84 -7.88 8.64
C GLY A 44 1.67 -6.60 8.51
N ARG A 45 1.40 -5.80 7.47
CA ARG A 45 2.03 -4.49 7.27
C ARG A 45 1.76 -3.56 8.45
N GLU A 46 0.49 -3.40 8.83
CA GLU A 46 0.11 -2.48 9.90
C GLU A 46 0.55 -2.96 11.28
N PHE A 47 0.53 -4.26 11.51
CA PHE A 47 1.06 -4.85 12.74
C PHE A 47 2.51 -4.43 12.99
N CYS A 48 3.38 -4.61 11.99
CA CYS A 48 4.78 -4.23 12.11
C CYS A 48 4.96 -2.72 12.20
N TYR A 49 4.18 -1.94 11.43
CA TYR A 49 4.24 -0.48 11.45
C TYR A 49 3.81 0.09 12.82
N ALA A 50 2.83 -0.51 13.49
CA ALA A 50 2.43 -0.13 14.83
C ALA A 50 3.48 -0.47 15.90
N VAL A 51 4.14 -1.63 15.78
CA VAL A 51 5.27 -2.00 16.65
C VAL A 51 6.42 -1.01 16.49
N GLU A 52 6.77 -0.65 15.25
CA GLU A 52 7.79 0.37 14.97
C GLU A 52 7.37 1.72 15.56
N ALA A 53 6.17 2.22 15.25
CA ALA A 53 5.70 3.51 15.75
C ALA A 53 5.75 3.62 17.28
N ALA A 54 5.49 2.51 17.99
CA ALA A 54 5.58 2.45 19.44
C ALA A 54 7.02 2.48 19.98
N TYR A 55 7.96 1.76 19.33
CA TYR A 55 9.28 1.46 19.90
C TYR A 55 10.48 2.07 19.20
N VAL A 56 10.32 2.60 17.99
CA VAL A 56 11.46 3.15 17.24
C VAL A 56 12.10 4.33 17.97
N THR A 57 11.31 5.16 18.66
CA THR A 57 11.83 6.25 19.50
C THR A 57 12.68 5.69 20.65
N PRO A 58 12.15 4.82 21.54
CA PRO A 58 12.97 4.13 22.54
C PRO A 58 14.23 3.44 22.00
N VAL A 59 14.11 2.74 20.85
CA VAL A 59 15.25 2.04 20.22
C VAL A 59 16.32 3.04 19.78
N LEU A 60 15.96 4.10 19.06
CA LEU A 60 16.93 5.12 18.62
C LEU A 60 17.61 5.83 19.80
N LEU A 61 16.86 6.07 20.88
CA LEU A 61 17.39 6.67 22.11
C LEU A 61 18.36 5.72 22.84
N SER A 62 18.02 4.43 22.94
CA SER A 62 18.88 3.42 23.55
C SER A 62 20.21 3.23 22.82
N VAL A 63 20.23 3.43 21.50
CA VAL A 63 21.45 3.38 20.67
C VAL A 63 22.28 4.68 20.81
N GLY A 64 21.75 5.70 21.48
CA GLY A 64 22.44 6.95 21.80
C GLY A 64 22.29 8.05 20.76
N LEU A 65 21.21 8.03 19.96
CA LEU A 65 20.95 9.09 18.98
C LEU A 65 20.68 10.43 19.70
N PRO A 66 21.38 11.52 19.33
CA PRO A 66 21.10 12.84 19.89
C PRO A 66 19.68 13.32 19.56
N LYS A 67 18.99 13.93 20.55
CA LYS A 67 17.62 14.48 20.42
C LYS A 67 17.41 15.34 19.17
N SER A 68 18.43 16.10 18.75
CA SER A 68 18.33 17.01 17.60
C SER A 68 18.20 16.30 16.25
N LEU A 69 18.65 15.04 16.14
CA LEU A 69 18.63 14.28 14.89
C LEU A 69 17.35 13.47 14.71
N TYR A 70 16.62 13.20 15.79
CA TYR A 70 15.36 12.44 15.76
C TYR A 70 14.40 12.96 14.68
N SER A 71 14.07 14.26 14.73
CA SER A 71 13.09 14.85 13.82
C SER A 71 13.52 14.79 12.36
N VAL A 72 14.84 14.75 12.11
CA VAL A 72 15.40 14.61 10.77
C VAL A 72 15.22 13.20 10.25
N VAL A 73 15.41 12.17 11.10
CA VAL A 73 15.17 10.77 10.73
C VAL A 73 13.73 10.57 10.29
N TRP A 74 12.77 11.11 11.06
CA TRP A 74 11.35 10.99 10.74
C TRP A 74 10.91 11.78 9.51
N LEU A 75 11.58 12.88 9.20
CA LEU A 75 11.31 13.63 7.97
C LEU A 75 11.83 12.90 6.72
N LEU A 76 12.85 12.06 6.88
CA LEU A 76 13.49 11.36 5.77
C LEU A 76 12.53 10.39 5.08
N SER A 77 11.75 9.63 5.84
CA SER A 77 10.82 8.62 5.28
C SER A 77 9.72 9.24 4.41
N PRO A 78 8.97 10.27 4.84
CA PRO A 78 8.00 10.96 3.99
C PRO A 78 8.61 11.63 2.75
N VAL A 79 9.82 12.18 2.87
CA VAL A 79 10.52 12.80 1.73
C VAL A 79 10.91 11.75 0.70
N LEU A 80 11.46 10.62 1.13
CA LEU A 80 11.77 9.49 0.25
C LEU A 80 10.50 8.90 -0.36
N GLY A 81 9.43 8.78 0.43
CA GLY A 81 8.11 8.37 -0.05
C GLY A 81 7.62 9.24 -1.20
N PHE A 82 7.56 10.56 -0.99
CA PHE A 82 7.13 11.50 -2.02
C PHE A 82 7.94 11.39 -3.32
N LEU A 83 9.25 11.19 -3.23
CA LEU A 83 10.14 11.15 -4.39
C LEU A 83 10.10 9.80 -5.13
N LEU A 84 10.12 8.70 -4.38
CA LEU A 84 10.32 7.37 -4.93
C LEU A 84 9.00 6.64 -5.25
N GLN A 85 7.88 7.01 -4.60
CA GLN A 85 6.59 6.34 -4.77
C GLN A 85 6.11 6.32 -6.24
N PRO A 86 6.25 7.41 -7.03
CA PRO A 86 5.92 7.37 -8.46
C PRO A 86 6.83 6.44 -9.26
N VAL A 87 8.11 6.38 -8.90
CA VAL A 87 9.12 5.58 -9.60
C VAL A 87 8.87 4.09 -9.38
N VAL A 88 8.69 3.68 -8.12
CA VAL A 88 8.45 2.27 -7.79
C VAL A 88 7.06 1.84 -8.24
N GLY A 89 6.05 2.71 -8.14
CA GLY A 89 4.72 2.45 -8.68
C GLY A 89 4.76 2.18 -10.18
N SER A 90 5.45 3.04 -10.93
CA SER A 90 5.66 2.81 -12.37
C SER A 90 6.47 1.53 -12.61
N ALA A 91 7.55 1.27 -11.88
CA ALA A 91 8.36 0.06 -12.04
C ALA A 91 7.53 -1.22 -11.79
N SER A 92 6.67 -1.23 -10.77
CA SER A 92 5.78 -2.36 -10.46
C SER A 92 4.81 -2.67 -11.59
N ASP A 93 4.34 -1.66 -12.32
CA ASP A 93 3.41 -1.86 -13.45
C ASP A 93 4.10 -2.46 -14.70
N HIS A 94 5.43 -2.35 -14.80
CA HIS A 94 6.22 -2.88 -15.93
C HIS A 94 6.83 -4.27 -15.67
N CYS A 95 6.54 -4.91 -14.54
CA CYS A 95 7.09 -6.22 -14.22
C CYS A 95 6.53 -7.33 -15.12
N ARG A 96 7.43 -8.14 -15.71
CA ARG A 96 7.10 -9.30 -16.57
C ARG A 96 7.50 -10.65 -15.94
N ALA A 97 7.51 -10.76 -14.62
CA ALA A 97 7.93 -11.99 -13.96
C ALA A 97 6.93 -13.14 -14.22
N ARG A 98 7.44 -14.39 -14.24
CA ARG A 98 6.62 -15.60 -14.44
C ARG A 98 5.64 -15.88 -13.30
N TRP A 99 5.84 -15.24 -12.14
CA TRP A 99 5.04 -15.43 -10.93
C TRP A 99 3.90 -14.41 -10.79
N GLY A 100 3.63 -13.62 -11.83
CA GLY A 100 2.69 -12.50 -11.82
C GLY A 100 3.40 -11.14 -11.88
N ARG A 101 2.65 -10.08 -12.15
CA ARG A 101 3.17 -8.71 -12.23
C ARG A 101 3.39 -8.12 -10.85
N ARG A 102 2.47 -8.34 -9.92
CA ARG A 102 2.44 -7.62 -8.63
C ARG A 102 2.99 -8.43 -7.45
N ARG A 103 2.83 -9.75 -7.44
CA ARG A 103 3.36 -10.64 -6.38
C ARG A 103 4.87 -10.49 -6.11
N PRO A 104 5.77 -10.41 -7.12
CA PRO A 104 7.19 -10.27 -6.86
C PRO A 104 7.55 -8.95 -6.16
N TYR A 105 6.83 -7.86 -6.47
CA TYR A 105 7.02 -6.57 -5.82
C TYR A 105 6.55 -6.60 -4.38
N ILE A 106 5.36 -7.16 -4.12
CA ILE A 106 4.83 -7.31 -2.76
C ILE A 106 5.79 -8.16 -1.92
N LEU A 107 6.30 -9.28 -2.46
CA LEU A 107 7.25 -10.13 -1.74
C LEU A 107 8.60 -9.43 -1.52
N ALA A 108 9.15 -8.75 -2.53
CA ALA A 108 10.41 -8.02 -2.40
C ALA A 108 10.32 -6.93 -1.33
N LEU A 109 9.21 -6.17 -1.32
CA LEU A 109 8.93 -5.17 -0.28
C LEU A 109 8.74 -5.82 1.09
N GLY A 110 8.07 -6.98 1.17
CA GLY A 110 7.96 -7.75 2.43
C GLY A 110 9.29 -8.22 3.00
N VAL A 111 10.16 -8.75 2.14
CA VAL A 111 11.52 -9.14 2.53
C VAL A 111 12.32 -7.92 2.98
N MET A 112 12.15 -6.78 2.30
CA MET A 112 12.75 -5.51 2.69
C MET A 112 12.24 -5.01 4.05
N MET A 113 10.95 -5.18 4.37
CA MET A 113 10.40 -4.92 5.71
C MET A 113 11.07 -5.84 6.75
N LEU A 114 11.17 -7.15 6.49
CA LEU A 114 11.85 -8.08 7.41
C LEU A 114 13.31 -7.69 7.64
N LEU A 115 14.02 -7.27 6.58
CA LEU A 115 15.39 -6.80 6.66
C LEU A 115 15.50 -5.50 7.47
N GLY A 116 14.62 -4.53 7.22
CA GLY A 116 14.57 -3.27 7.96
C GLY A 116 14.36 -3.51 9.46
N MET A 117 13.37 -4.34 9.82
CA MET A 117 13.13 -4.75 11.22
C MET A 117 14.32 -5.45 11.84
N ALA A 118 14.96 -6.38 11.11
CA ALA A 118 16.14 -7.06 11.61
C ALA A 118 17.25 -6.06 11.92
N LEU A 119 17.48 -5.07 11.05
CA LEU A 119 18.53 -4.07 11.22
C LEU A 119 18.25 -3.11 12.38
N TYR A 120 17.02 -2.61 12.55
CA TYR A 120 16.76 -1.63 13.61
C TYR A 120 16.56 -2.25 15.00
N LEU A 121 15.93 -3.43 15.10
CA LEU A 121 15.73 -4.12 16.39
C LEU A 121 16.98 -4.86 16.87
N ASN A 122 17.88 -5.26 15.96
CA ASN A 122 19.11 -6.00 16.28
C ASN A 122 20.38 -5.21 15.91
N GLY A 123 20.30 -3.89 15.71
CA GLY A 123 21.42 -3.09 15.20
C GLY A 123 22.69 -3.19 16.07
N ASP A 124 22.52 -3.10 17.39
CA ASP A 124 23.65 -3.21 18.34
C ASP A 124 24.30 -4.60 18.32
N THR A 125 23.50 -5.68 18.27
CA THR A 125 24.03 -7.05 18.26
C THR A 125 24.75 -7.36 16.94
N ILE A 126 24.21 -6.91 15.81
CA ILE A 126 24.83 -7.04 14.49
C ILE A 126 26.18 -6.31 14.44
N ILE A 127 26.23 -5.06 14.91
CA ILE A 127 27.47 -4.27 14.89
C ILE A 127 28.48 -4.75 15.91
N SER A 128 28.04 -5.20 17.09
CA SER A 128 28.92 -5.76 18.09
C SER A 128 29.60 -7.04 17.64
N ALA A 129 28.98 -7.80 16.74
CA ALA A 129 29.59 -8.97 16.09
C ALA A 129 30.53 -8.59 14.94
N LEU A 130 30.26 -7.49 14.21
CA LEU A 130 30.99 -7.12 13.00
C LEU A 130 32.21 -6.22 13.26
N ILE A 131 32.15 -5.36 14.28
CA ILE A 131 33.16 -4.31 14.54
C ILE A 131 33.75 -4.48 15.94
N ALA A 132 35.04 -4.78 16.02
CA ALA A 132 35.76 -4.90 17.30
C ALA A 132 36.12 -3.54 17.92
N ASP A 133 36.24 -2.47 17.12
CA ASP A 133 36.72 -1.15 17.55
C ASP A 133 35.72 -0.40 18.47
N PRO A 134 36.05 -0.18 19.75
CA PRO A 134 35.12 0.42 20.72
C PRO A 134 34.72 1.86 20.40
N ARG A 135 35.59 2.62 19.73
CA ARG A 135 35.32 4.03 19.36
C ARG A 135 34.38 4.17 18.17
N ARG A 136 34.34 3.17 17.29
CA ARG A 136 33.53 3.18 16.06
C ARG A 136 32.17 2.51 16.26
N LYS A 137 32.08 1.56 17.20
CA LYS A 137 30.85 0.86 17.56
C LYS A 137 29.60 1.75 17.64
N PRO A 138 29.55 2.83 18.46
CA PRO A 138 28.31 3.60 18.61
C PRO A 138 27.89 4.29 17.31
N ILE A 139 28.84 4.83 16.53
CA ILE A 139 28.55 5.52 15.27
C ILE A 139 27.94 4.54 14.25
N TRP A 140 28.51 3.34 14.14
CA TRP A 140 28.01 2.33 13.22
C TRP A 140 26.70 1.71 13.70
N ALA A 141 26.50 1.52 15.00
CA ALA A 141 25.22 1.07 15.57
C ALA A 141 24.10 2.06 15.23
N ILE A 142 24.31 3.36 15.47
CA ILE A 142 23.36 4.42 15.09
C ILE A 142 23.08 4.37 13.58
N SER A 143 24.13 4.30 12.76
CA SER A 143 24.00 4.31 11.29
C SER A 143 23.21 3.11 10.78
N ILE A 144 23.44 1.91 11.31
CA ILE A 144 22.76 0.69 10.85
C ILE A 144 21.30 0.68 11.29
N THR A 145 21.03 1.07 12.54
CA THR A 145 19.67 1.16 13.09
C THR A 145 18.87 2.20 12.31
N MET A 146 19.44 3.37 12.06
CA MET A 146 18.81 4.43 11.26
C MET A 146 18.53 3.97 9.82
N THR A 147 19.47 3.25 9.20
CA THR A 147 19.26 2.67 7.86
C THR A 147 18.13 1.64 7.89
N GLY A 148 18.05 0.82 8.96
CA GLY A 148 16.99 -0.16 9.16
C GLY A 148 15.59 0.45 9.25
N VAL A 149 15.43 1.52 10.05
CA VAL A 149 14.17 2.27 10.19
C VAL A 149 13.75 2.83 8.84
N VAL A 150 14.63 3.57 8.16
CA VAL A 150 14.32 4.18 6.86
C VAL A 150 13.97 3.12 5.80
N LEU A 151 14.67 1.98 5.82
CA LEU A 151 14.40 0.88 4.91
C LEU A 151 13.04 0.23 5.19
N PHE A 152 12.69 0.06 6.47
CA PHE A 152 11.41 -0.49 6.88
C PHE A 152 10.25 0.45 6.53
N ASP A 153 10.33 1.73 6.91
CA ASP A 153 9.33 2.76 6.58
C ASP A 153 9.07 2.80 5.07
N PHE A 154 10.15 2.89 4.30
CA PHE A 154 10.08 2.88 2.84
C PHE A 154 9.39 1.62 2.32
N ALA A 155 9.69 0.44 2.87
CA ALA A 155 9.05 -0.79 2.44
C ALA A 155 7.55 -0.82 2.81
N ALA A 156 7.22 -0.42 4.04
CA ALA A 156 5.88 -0.42 4.61
C ALA A 156 4.95 0.56 3.88
N ASP A 157 5.45 1.71 3.45
CA ASP A 157 4.67 2.67 2.67
C ASP A 157 4.47 2.23 1.22
N PHE A 158 5.48 1.59 0.63
CA PHE A 158 5.46 1.27 -0.80
C PHE A 158 4.63 0.04 -1.10
N ILE A 159 4.46 -0.86 -0.14
CA ILE A 159 3.72 -2.10 -0.35
C ILE A 159 2.21 -1.90 -0.45
N ASP A 160 1.67 -0.83 0.15
CA ASP A 160 0.24 -0.50 0.12
C ASP A 160 -0.30 -0.32 -1.32
N GLY A 161 0.47 0.38 -2.17
CA GLY A 161 0.10 0.65 -3.56
C GLY A 161 -0.10 -0.63 -4.38
N PRO A 162 0.92 -1.51 -4.50
CA PRO A 162 0.81 -2.80 -5.16
C PRO A 162 -0.28 -3.71 -4.58
N ILE A 163 -0.50 -3.75 -3.26
CA ILE A 163 -1.56 -4.57 -2.62
C ILE A 163 -2.96 -4.08 -3.04
N LYS A 164 -3.21 -2.76 -3.04
CA LYS A 164 -4.49 -2.18 -3.49
C LYS A 164 -4.68 -2.35 -4.99
N ALA A 165 -3.63 -2.12 -5.77
CA ALA A 165 -3.70 -2.29 -7.21
C ALA A 165 -3.89 -3.76 -7.61
N TYR A 166 -3.36 -4.71 -6.83
CA TYR A 166 -3.66 -6.14 -6.97
C TYR A 166 -5.15 -6.44 -6.78
N LEU A 167 -5.76 -5.90 -5.73
CA LEU A 167 -7.18 -6.06 -5.50
C LEU A 167 -8.00 -5.53 -6.69
N PHE A 168 -7.63 -4.36 -7.23
CA PHE A 168 -8.33 -3.76 -8.36
C PHE A 168 -8.17 -4.50 -9.68
N ASP A 169 -7.08 -5.23 -9.88
CA ASP A 169 -6.86 -6.04 -11.08
C ASP A 169 -7.67 -7.35 -11.05
N VAL A 170 -7.95 -7.89 -9.87
CA VAL A 170 -8.43 -9.28 -9.71
C VAL A 170 -9.92 -9.39 -9.35
N CYS A 171 -10.52 -8.29 -8.89
CA CYS A 171 -11.90 -8.23 -8.39
C CYS A 171 -12.88 -7.52 -9.34
N THR A 172 -14.15 -7.94 -9.28
CA THR A 172 -15.29 -7.23 -9.90
C THR A 172 -15.56 -5.89 -9.21
N HIS A 173 -16.34 -5.00 -9.83
CA HIS A 173 -16.65 -3.69 -9.23
C HIS A 173 -17.23 -3.79 -7.81
N GLN A 174 -18.15 -4.73 -7.55
CA GLN A 174 -18.72 -4.96 -6.21
C GLN A 174 -17.69 -5.54 -5.23
N ASP A 175 -16.82 -6.43 -5.69
CA ASP A 175 -15.80 -7.04 -4.83
C ASP A 175 -14.64 -6.09 -4.52
N LYS A 176 -14.40 -5.05 -5.33
CA LYS A 176 -13.40 -4.00 -5.04
C LYS A 176 -13.75 -3.22 -3.78
N GLU A 177 -15.01 -2.78 -3.65
CA GLU A 177 -15.49 -2.07 -2.45
C GLU A 177 -15.39 -2.97 -1.21
N ARG A 178 -15.87 -4.22 -1.34
CA ARG A 178 -15.81 -5.21 -0.26
C ARG A 178 -14.37 -5.50 0.17
N GLY A 179 -13.46 -5.68 -0.78
CA GLY A 179 -12.05 -5.91 -0.52
C GLY A 179 -11.37 -4.71 0.16
N LEU A 180 -11.71 -3.49 -0.26
CA LEU A 180 -11.17 -2.27 0.37
C LEU A 180 -11.69 -2.12 1.82
N HIS A 181 -12.92 -2.54 2.09
CA HIS A 181 -13.43 -2.60 3.46
C HIS A 181 -12.67 -3.62 4.32
N TYR A 182 -12.41 -4.81 3.79
CA TYR A 182 -11.59 -5.79 4.50
C TYR A 182 -10.17 -5.25 4.74
N HIS A 183 -9.55 -4.58 3.76
CA HIS A 183 -8.26 -3.91 3.97
C HIS A 183 -8.30 -2.95 5.16
N ALA A 184 -9.30 -2.07 5.24
CA ALA A 184 -9.42 -1.10 6.33
C ALA A 184 -9.60 -1.80 7.70
N LEU A 185 -10.46 -2.81 7.78
CA LEU A 185 -10.70 -3.58 9.00
C LEU A 185 -9.42 -4.29 9.48
N PHE A 186 -8.74 -4.99 8.57
CA PHE A 186 -7.52 -5.73 8.88
C PHE A 186 -6.34 -4.81 9.20
N THR A 187 -6.28 -3.62 8.62
CA THR A 187 -5.33 -2.56 9.01
C THR A 187 -5.58 -2.17 10.47
N GLY A 188 -6.82 -1.81 10.84
CA GLY A 188 -7.15 -1.43 12.22
C GLY A 188 -6.86 -2.53 13.26
N LEU A 189 -7.19 -3.79 12.94
CA LEU A 189 -6.89 -4.95 13.79
C LEU A 189 -5.38 -5.23 13.89
N GLY A 190 -4.65 -5.11 12.78
CA GLY A 190 -3.20 -5.26 12.75
C GLY A 190 -2.52 -4.22 13.64
N GLY A 191 -2.91 -2.95 13.50
CA GLY A 191 -2.41 -1.86 14.33
C GLY A 191 -2.72 -2.06 15.82
N ALA A 192 -3.95 -2.45 16.16
CA ALA A 192 -4.32 -2.75 17.55
C ALA A 192 -3.46 -3.86 18.17
N LEU A 193 -3.25 -4.96 17.44
CA LEU A 193 -2.42 -6.07 17.91
C LEU A 193 -0.93 -5.73 17.95
N GLY A 194 -0.44 -4.89 17.03
CA GLY A 194 0.94 -4.39 17.06
C GLY A 194 1.21 -3.48 18.26
N TYR A 195 0.29 -2.55 18.56
CA TYR A 195 0.38 -1.75 19.79
C TYR A 195 0.22 -2.60 21.05
N LEU A 196 -0.62 -3.64 21.03
CA LEU A 196 -0.74 -4.58 22.15
C LEU A 196 0.56 -5.34 22.38
N LEU A 197 1.22 -5.81 21.33
CA LEU A 197 2.54 -6.45 21.41
C LEU A 197 3.54 -5.50 22.12
N GLY A 198 3.50 -4.21 21.77
CA GLY A 198 4.26 -3.16 22.43
C GLY A 198 3.79 -2.75 23.83
N ALA A 199 2.61 -3.16 24.26
CA ALA A 199 2.08 -2.80 25.57
C ALA A 199 2.40 -3.85 26.65
N ILE A 200 2.94 -4.99 26.23
CA ILE A 200 3.33 -6.11 27.08
C ILE A 200 4.77 -5.88 27.56
N ASP A 201 4.96 -6.00 28.87
CA ASP A 201 6.26 -5.97 29.53
C ASP A 201 6.97 -7.31 29.33
N TRP A 202 7.84 -7.39 28.32
CA TRP A 202 8.54 -8.62 27.98
C TRP A 202 9.73 -8.90 28.90
N ALA A 203 10.30 -7.88 29.56
CA ALA A 203 11.41 -8.03 30.50
C ALA A 203 11.05 -8.89 31.72
N HIS A 204 9.80 -8.82 32.19
CA HIS A 204 9.35 -9.62 33.32
C HIS A 204 8.83 -11.02 32.95
N LEU A 205 8.55 -11.28 31.68
CA LEU A 205 8.11 -12.60 31.22
C LEU A 205 9.30 -13.54 30.95
N GLU A 206 9.12 -14.84 31.20
CA GLU A 206 10.15 -15.86 30.94
C GLU A 206 10.58 -15.91 29.47
N LEU A 207 9.71 -15.49 28.56
CA LEU A 207 9.99 -15.40 27.12
C LEU A 207 11.09 -14.38 26.80
N GLY A 208 11.13 -13.25 27.53
CA GLY A 208 12.20 -12.26 27.40
C GLY A 208 13.54 -12.82 27.85
N ARG A 209 13.54 -13.65 28.90
CA ARG A 209 14.75 -14.34 29.37
C ARG A 209 15.25 -15.41 28.40
N LEU A 210 14.34 -16.06 27.66
CA LEU A 210 14.70 -17.07 26.66
C LEU A 210 15.28 -16.45 25.38
N LEU A 211 14.68 -15.35 24.91
CA LEU A 211 15.01 -14.72 23.62
C LEU A 211 16.09 -13.64 23.73
N GLY A 212 16.43 -13.19 24.95
CA GLY A 212 17.53 -12.26 25.22
C GLY A 212 17.02 -10.88 25.64
N THR A 213 16.68 -10.03 24.68
CA THR A 213 16.17 -8.67 24.92
C THR A 213 14.71 -8.52 24.49
N GLU A 214 14.02 -7.52 25.03
CA GLU A 214 12.64 -7.20 24.62
C GLU A 214 12.55 -6.91 23.12
N PHE A 215 13.52 -6.19 22.54
CA PHE A 215 13.56 -5.91 21.11
C PHE A 215 13.67 -7.18 20.26
N GLN A 216 14.37 -8.21 20.74
CA GLN A 216 14.45 -9.51 20.06
C GLN A 216 13.12 -10.28 20.12
N VAL A 217 12.39 -10.18 21.23
CA VAL A 217 11.04 -10.74 21.35
C VAL A 217 10.09 -10.05 20.36
N MET A 218 10.11 -8.72 20.31
CA MET A 218 9.30 -7.94 19.36
C MET A 218 9.64 -8.29 17.91
N PHE A 219 10.93 -8.44 17.59
CA PHE A 219 11.38 -8.86 16.26
C PHE A 219 10.87 -10.26 15.92
N PHE A 220 10.96 -11.21 16.86
CA PHE A 220 10.51 -12.58 16.65
C PHE A 220 9.00 -12.64 16.33
N PHE A 221 8.16 -12.01 17.17
CA PHE A 221 6.72 -12.01 16.92
C PHE A 221 6.34 -11.22 15.66
N SER A 222 6.96 -10.06 15.42
CA SER A 222 6.68 -9.25 14.23
C SER A 222 7.09 -9.96 12.94
N SER A 223 8.27 -10.57 12.91
CA SER A 223 8.73 -11.33 11.74
C SER A 223 7.86 -12.57 11.50
N LEU A 224 7.44 -13.28 12.55
CA LEU A 224 6.53 -14.42 12.46
C LEU A 224 5.17 -14.02 11.88
N VAL A 225 4.53 -12.99 12.46
CA VAL A 225 3.23 -12.49 12.00
C VAL A 225 3.30 -11.99 10.56
N LEU A 226 4.31 -11.19 10.22
CA LEU A 226 4.49 -10.67 8.86
C LEU A 226 4.66 -11.81 7.84
N THR A 227 5.51 -12.78 8.17
CA THR A 227 5.78 -13.93 7.29
C THR A 227 4.52 -14.77 7.07
N LEU A 228 3.79 -15.09 8.15
CA LEU A 228 2.53 -15.83 8.06
C LEU A 228 1.49 -15.08 7.21
N CYS A 229 1.34 -13.77 7.44
CA CYS A 229 0.42 -12.94 6.67
C CYS A 229 0.75 -12.91 5.18
N PHE A 230 2.04 -12.83 4.83
CA PHE A 230 2.49 -12.80 3.44
C PHE A 230 2.34 -14.16 2.77
N ILE A 231 2.60 -15.26 3.49
CA ILE A 231 2.31 -16.61 3.02
C ILE A 231 0.81 -16.76 2.72
N ILE A 232 -0.06 -16.34 3.64
CA ILE A 232 -1.52 -16.39 3.44
C ILE A 232 -1.94 -15.55 2.22
N HIS A 233 -1.37 -14.34 2.09
CA HIS A 233 -1.62 -13.45 0.94
C HIS A 233 -1.18 -14.09 -0.38
N LEU A 234 0.01 -14.70 -0.45
CA LEU A 234 0.49 -15.38 -1.65
C LEU A 234 -0.37 -16.59 -2.05
N CYS A 235 -1.01 -17.24 -1.08
CA CYS A 235 -1.94 -18.35 -1.30
C CYS A 235 -3.38 -17.90 -1.65
N SER A 236 -3.71 -16.61 -1.60
CA SER A 236 -5.10 -16.11 -1.69
C SER A 236 -5.75 -16.24 -3.08
N ILE A 237 -5.19 -15.57 -4.09
CA ILE A 237 -5.73 -15.55 -5.46
C ILE A 237 -4.59 -15.71 -6.44
N PRO A 238 -4.50 -16.77 -7.26
CA PRO A 238 -3.41 -16.91 -8.23
C PRO A 238 -3.43 -15.78 -9.26
N GLU A 239 -2.26 -15.15 -9.48
CA GLU A 239 -2.09 -14.09 -10.49
C GLU A 239 -1.77 -14.72 -11.84
N ALA A 240 -2.50 -14.34 -12.89
CA ALA A 240 -2.16 -14.73 -14.26
C ALA A 240 -1.02 -13.83 -14.80
N PRO A 241 0.04 -14.40 -15.40
CA PRO A 241 1.10 -13.59 -15.99
C PRO A 241 0.56 -12.79 -17.18
N LEU A 242 1.06 -11.56 -17.38
CA LEU A 242 0.74 -10.78 -18.58
C LEU A 242 1.18 -11.55 -19.83
N ARG A 243 0.22 -12.00 -20.64
CA ARG A 243 0.46 -12.47 -22.00
C ARG A 243 0.40 -11.28 -22.94
N ASP A 244 1.46 -11.09 -23.75
CA ASP A 244 1.47 -10.11 -24.84
C ASP A 244 0.42 -10.56 -25.88
N THR A 245 -0.78 -9.96 -25.85
CA THR A 245 -1.86 -10.21 -26.82
C THR A 245 -1.49 -9.90 -28.28
N ALA A 246 -0.34 -9.26 -28.51
CA ALA A 246 0.16 -8.94 -29.84
C ALA A 246 0.83 -10.11 -30.58
N LYS A 247 1.19 -11.22 -29.92
CA LYS A 247 1.95 -12.31 -30.56
C LYS A 247 1.15 -13.55 -30.95
N ASP A 248 -0.08 -13.71 -30.46
CA ASP A 248 -0.87 -14.93 -30.66
C ASP A 248 -2.08 -14.75 -31.59
N THR A 249 -2.12 -13.69 -32.42
CA THR A 249 -3.12 -13.63 -33.50
C THR A 249 -2.55 -14.37 -34.71
N PRO A 250 -3.06 -15.57 -35.11
CA PRO A 250 -2.69 -16.15 -36.39
C PRO A 250 -3.07 -15.16 -37.51
N PRO A 251 -2.29 -15.05 -38.61
CA PRO A 251 -2.61 -14.14 -39.69
C PRO A 251 -3.98 -14.52 -40.27
N ARG A 252 -5.02 -13.76 -39.90
CA ARG A 252 -6.37 -13.95 -40.43
C ARG A 252 -6.29 -13.55 -41.89
N GLN A 253 -6.36 -14.54 -42.78
CA GLN A 253 -6.46 -14.33 -44.22
C GLN A 253 -7.63 -13.37 -44.49
N ALA A 254 -7.34 -12.31 -45.23
CA ALA A 254 -8.33 -11.33 -45.65
C ALA A 254 -9.46 -12.03 -46.42
N PRO A 255 -10.72 -11.96 -45.97
CA PRO A 255 -11.84 -12.29 -46.82
C PRO A 255 -11.91 -11.26 -47.95
N GLN A 256 -11.96 -11.72 -49.19
CA GLN A 256 -12.25 -10.87 -50.35
C GLN A 256 -13.67 -10.32 -50.21
N ASP A 257 -13.82 -9.00 -50.26
CA ASP A 257 -15.12 -8.34 -50.36
C ASP A 257 -15.80 -8.69 -51.70
N PRO A 258 -17.14 -8.74 -51.70
CA PRO A 258 -17.86 -7.94 -52.68
C PRO A 258 -18.88 -6.99 -52.05
N ALA A 259 -18.95 -5.82 -52.69
CA ALA A 259 -19.76 -4.64 -52.43
C ALA A 259 -21.22 -4.87 -51.97
N SER A 260 -21.67 -4.06 -51.00
CA SER A 260 -22.71 -3.02 -51.17
C SER A 260 -23.52 -2.75 -49.88
N SER A 261 -24.16 -1.57 -49.87
CA SER A 261 -25.18 -1.07 -48.94
C SER A 261 -24.74 -0.58 -47.55
N SER A 262 -24.50 0.74 -47.52
CA SER A 262 -25.20 1.72 -46.67
C SER A 262 -25.44 1.43 -45.18
N ASP A 263 -24.95 2.37 -44.39
CA ASP A 263 -25.70 3.16 -43.39
C ASP A 263 -25.31 2.98 -41.92
N ARG A 264 -25.05 4.15 -41.29
CA ARG A 264 -24.91 4.45 -39.84
C ARG A 264 -23.63 4.05 -39.11
N MET A 265 -22.68 4.99 -39.07
CA MET A 265 -21.64 5.08 -38.05
C MET A 265 -22.11 6.03 -36.94
N TYR A 266 -22.46 5.49 -35.77
CA TYR A 266 -22.62 6.28 -34.55
C TYR A 266 -21.25 6.41 -33.86
N GLU A 267 -20.73 7.62 -33.89
CA GLU A 267 -19.56 8.08 -33.16
C GLU A 267 -19.94 8.25 -31.67
N TYR A 268 -19.39 7.41 -30.78
CA TYR A 268 -19.58 7.56 -29.32
C TYR A 268 -18.44 8.39 -28.74
N GLY A 269 -18.82 9.52 -28.14
CA GLY A 269 -17.94 10.63 -27.79
C GLY A 269 -16.94 10.34 -26.67
N SER A 270 -15.72 10.83 -26.89
CA SER A 270 -14.82 11.23 -25.81
C SER A 270 -15.02 12.73 -25.55
N ILE A 271 -15.18 13.08 -24.27
CA ILE A 271 -15.41 14.46 -23.83
C ILE A 271 -14.14 15.29 -24.08
N GLU A 272 -14.18 16.20 -25.06
CA GLU A 272 -13.24 17.32 -25.15
C GLU A 272 -13.97 18.68 -25.13
N LYS A 273 -13.68 19.41 -24.05
CA LYS A 273 -13.60 20.88 -23.89
C LYS A 273 -14.44 21.76 -24.82
N VAL A 274 -15.43 22.41 -24.20
CA VAL A 274 -16.00 23.68 -24.67
C VAL A 274 -14.94 24.78 -24.67
N LYS A 275 -14.69 25.39 -25.84
CA LYS A 275 -14.26 26.79 -25.94
C LYS A 275 -14.71 27.40 -27.28
N ASN A 276 -15.45 28.51 -27.17
CA ASN A 276 -15.97 29.34 -28.25
C ASN A 276 -14.94 29.70 -29.33
N GLY A 277 -15.37 29.70 -30.59
CA GLY A 277 -14.69 30.41 -31.69
C GLY A 277 -15.13 29.92 -33.06
N TYR A 278 -15.93 30.72 -33.78
CA TYR A 278 -16.34 30.55 -35.17
C TYR A 278 -15.17 30.26 -36.11
N VAL A 279 -15.27 29.22 -36.97
CA VAL A 279 -14.51 29.13 -38.24
C VAL A 279 -15.31 28.39 -39.33
N ASN A 280 -15.35 28.99 -40.52
CA ASN A 280 -16.05 28.58 -41.75
C ASN A 280 -15.56 27.24 -42.36
N PRO A 281 -16.44 26.48 -43.06
CA PRO A 281 -16.14 25.15 -43.59
C PRO A 281 -15.68 25.14 -45.07
N GLU A 282 -14.66 25.92 -45.45
CA GLU A 282 -14.29 26.04 -46.88
C GLU A 282 -12.79 25.96 -47.22
N LEU A 283 -11.94 25.46 -46.31
CA LEU A 283 -10.54 25.18 -46.62
C LEU A 283 -10.04 23.95 -45.86
N ALA A 284 -10.12 22.78 -46.51
CA ALA A 284 -9.10 21.72 -46.43
C ALA A 284 -9.52 20.50 -47.28
N LEU A 285 -10.01 20.75 -48.49
CA LEU A 285 -10.08 19.74 -49.54
C LEU A 285 -8.71 19.71 -50.22
N GLN A 286 -7.73 19.09 -49.57
CA GLN A 286 -6.44 18.77 -50.18
C GLN A 286 -5.91 17.47 -49.61
N GLY A 287 -5.91 16.45 -50.48
CA GLY A 287 -5.36 15.14 -50.20
C GLY A 287 -3.87 15.23 -49.87
N GLY A 288 -3.51 14.70 -48.70
CA GLY A 288 -2.14 14.44 -48.30
C GLY A 288 -2.08 13.05 -47.66
N LYS A 289 -1.35 12.14 -48.29
CA LYS A 289 -1.03 10.82 -47.73
C LYS A 289 -0.21 11.00 -46.44
N THR A 290 -0.86 11.00 -45.28
CA THR A 290 -0.21 10.82 -43.99
C THR A 290 -0.21 9.34 -43.64
N LYS A 291 0.99 8.73 -43.68
CA LYS A 291 1.25 7.45 -43.04
C LYS A 291 0.93 7.61 -41.55
N ASN A 292 -0.11 6.96 -41.08
CA ASN A 292 -0.33 6.77 -39.64
C ASN A 292 0.86 5.94 -39.12
N PRO A 293 1.63 6.41 -38.11
CA PRO A 293 2.52 5.50 -37.40
C PRO A 293 1.67 4.47 -36.65
N PRO A 294 2.21 3.27 -36.38
CA PRO A 294 1.51 2.30 -35.56
C PRO A 294 1.22 2.94 -34.20
N ALA A 295 0.05 2.67 -33.63
CA ALA A 295 -0.26 3.01 -32.25
C ALA A 295 0.66 2.20 -31.32
N GLU A 296 1.91 2.65 -31.19
CA GLU A 296 2.73 2.32 -30.04
C GLU A 296 2.05 2.99 -28.86
N GLN A 297 1.29 2.19 -28.12
CA GLN A 297 0.77 2.51 -26.80
C GLN A 297 1.99 2.87 -25.95
N THR A 298 2.41 4.13 -26.01
CA THR A 298 3.64 4.62 -25.41
C THR A 298 3.44 4.50 -23.91
N GLN A 299 3.91 3.39 -23.36
CA GLN A 299 3.91 3.02 -21.96
C GLN A 299 4.67 4.12 -21.21
N ARG A 300 3.94 5.08 -20.67
CA ARG A 300 4.50 6.34 -20.17
C ARG A 300 5.05 6.12 -18.76
N THR A 301 6.36 6.00 -18.65
CA THR A 301 7.07 5.98 -17.36
C THR A 301 6.75 7.27 -16.60
N MET A 302 6.16 7.16 -15.40
CA MET A 302 5.85 8.33 -14.56
C MET A 302 7.17 8.93 -14.04
N THR A 303 7.59 10.06 -14.64
CA THR A 303 8.80 10.79 -14.22
C THR A 303 8.45 11.87 -13.20
N ILE A 304 9.38 12.22 -12.31
CA ILE A 304 9.24 13.33 -11.32
C ILE A 304 8.78 14.65 -11.99
N LYS A 305 9.26 14.93 -13.22
CA LYS A 305 8.81 16.09 -14.01
C LYS A 305 7.31 16.05 -14.34
N SER A 306 6.76 14.85 -14.56
CA SER A 306 5.33 14.65 -14.79
C SER A 306 4.53 14.86 -13.51
N LEU A 307 5.04 14.40 -12.36
CA LEU A 307 4.42 14.60 -11.05
C LEU A 307 4.34 16.09 -10.69
N LEU A 308 5.45 16.82 -10.82
CA LEU A 308 5.49 18.27 -10.58
C LEU A 308 4.56 19.04 -11.52
N ARG A 309 4.52 18.65 -12.80
CA ARG A 309 3.58 19.24 -13.75
C ARG A 309 2.13 18.96 -13.38
N ALA A 310 1.81 17.75 -12.93
CA ALA A 310 0.47 17.37 -12.49
C ALA A 310 0.04 18.18 -11.26
N LEU A 311 0.90 18.29 -10.24
CA LEU A 311 0.66 19.10 -9.03
C LEU A 311 0.38 20.57 -9.36
N MET A 312 1.16 21.17 -10.27
CA MET A 312 0.96 22.56 -10.68
C MET A 312 -0.28 22.76 -11.54
N SER A 313 -0.65 21.78 -12.35
CA SER A 313 -1.81 21.84 -13.26
C SER A 313 -3.15 21.53 -12.58
N MET A 314 -3.14 21.15 -11.30
CA MET A 314 -4.31 20.67 -10.58
C MET A 314 -5.36 21.79 -10.35
N PRO A 315 -6.67 21.53 -10.53
CA PRO A 315 -7.73 22.51 -10.27
C PRO A 315 -7.71 23.02 -8.82
N ALA A 316 -8.17 24.26 -8.59
CA ALA A 316 -8.08 24.93 -7.29
C ALA A 316 -8.70 24.12 -6.12
N HIS A 317 -9.84 23.46 -6.35
CA HIS A 317 -10.52 22.63 -5.34
C HIS A 317 -9.68 21.43 -4.91
N TYR A 318 -9.08 20.71 -5.85
CA TYR A 318 -8.20 19.57 -5.55
C TYR A 318 -6.91 20.02 -4.86
N ARG A 319 -6.35 21.18 -5.23
CA ARG A 319 -5.19 21.74 -4.53
C ARG A 319 -5.49 22.06 -3.07
N CYS A 320 -6.65 22.66 -2.79
CA CYS A 320 -7.10 22.92 -1.41
C CYS A 320 -7.23 21.62 -0.61
N LEU A 321 -7.80 20.57 -1.21
CA LEU A 321 -7.90 19.25 -0.58
C LEU A 321 -6.51 18.67 -0.28
N CYS A 322 -5.57 18.71 -1.24
CA CYS A 322 -4.21 18.20 -1.03
C CYS A 322 -3.47 18.94 0.09
N ILE A 323 -3.59 20.27 0.15
CA ILE A 323 -2.97 21.08 1.21
C ILE A 323 -3.61 20.76 2.57
N SER A 324 -4.94 20.69 2.63
CA SER A 324 -5.66 20.31 3.85
C SER A 324 -5.24 18.94 4.35
N HIS A 325 -5.13 17.96 3.44
CA HIS A 325 -4.71 16.61 3.76
C HIS A 325 -3.25 16.56 4.25
N LEU A 326 -2.35 17.29 3.58
CA LEU A 326 -0.94 17.37 3.98
C LEU A 326 -0.79 17.94 5.40
N ILE A 327 -1.44 19.07 5.69
CA ILE A 327 -1.39 19.71 7.01
C ILE A 327 -2.02 18.81 8.07
N GLY A 328 -3.19 18.22 7.77
CA GLY A 328 -3.89 17.32 8.69
C GLY A 328 -3.06 16.09 9.06
N TRP A 329 -2.48 15.41 8.07
CA TRP A 329 -1.62 14.26 8.32
C TRP A 329 -0.31 14.62 9.02
N THR A 330 0.28 15.77 8.68
CA THR A 330 1.50 16.24 9.37
C THR A 330 1.22 16.46 10.85
N ALA A 331 0.10 17.11 11.20
CA ALA A 331 -0.30 17.30 12.58
C ALA A 331 -0.57 15.96 13.29
N PHE A 332 -1.33 15.06 12.65
CA PHE A 332 -1.67 13.76 13.21
C PHE A 332 -0.43 12.88 13.46
N LEU A 333 0.46 12.76 12.48
CA LEU A 333 1.70 11.98 12.61
C LEU A 333 2.60 12.56 13.69
N SER A 334 2.76 13.89 13.75
CA SER A 334 3.56 14.52 14.81
C SER A 334 3.03 14.22 16.21
N ASN A 335 1.72 14.09 16.38
CA ASN A 335 1.16 13.71 17.68
C ASN A 335 1.38 12.21 17.97
N MET A 336 1.13 11.34 16.99
CA MET A 336 1.24 9.88 17.16
C MET A 336 2.67 9.41 17.43
N LEU A 337 3.66 9.91 16.69
CA LEU A 337 5.04 9.43 16.77
C LEU A 337 5.75 9.75 18.09
N PHE A 338 5.41 10.89 18.68
CA PHE A 338 5.98 11.34 19.95
C PHE A 338 5.12 10.96 21.15
N PHE A 339 3.96 10.34 20.95
CA PHE A 339 3.02 10.07 22.03
C PHE A 339 3.58 9.13 23.10
N THR A 340 4.18 8.01 22.70
CA THR A 340 4.76 7.03 23.63
C THR A 340 5.97 7.59 24.37
N ASP A 341 6.81 8.35 23.66
CA ASP A 341 7.95 9.04 24.25
C ASP A 341 7.53 10.13 25.25
N PHE A 342 6.49 10.89 24.91
CA PHE A 342 5.87 11.87 25.81
C PHE A 342 5.32 11.20 27.08
N MET A 343 4.68 10.03 26.94
CA MET A 343 4.20 9.27 28.10
C MET A 343 5.36 8.82 29.00
N GLY A 344 6.45 8.32 28.41
CA GLY A 344 7.66 7.92 29.15
C GLY A 344 8.37 9.06 29.88
N GLN A 345 8.68 10.16 29.17
CA GLN A 345 9.49 11.25 29.71
C GLN A 345 8.69 12.25 30.55
N ILE A 346 7.49 12.65 30.10
CA ILE A 346 6.76 13.79 30.69
C ILE A 346 5.75 13.32 31.73
N VAL A 347 5.02 12.25 31.45
CA VAL A 347 3.96 11.76 32.36
C VAL A 347 4.56 10.90 33.47
N TYR A 348 5.43 9.96 33.10
CA TYR A 348 6.06 9.06 34.06
C TYR A 348 7.37 9.61 34.65
N HIS A 349 7.89 10.73 34.12
CA HIS A 349 9.14 11.36 34.57
C HIS A 349 10.38 10.47 34.47
N GLY A 350 10.39 9.49 33.55
CA GLY A 350 11.56 8.64 33.32
C GLY A 350 12.60 9.25 32.38
N ASP A 351 13.84 8.76 32.45
CA ASP A 351 14.94 9.20 31.59
C ASP A 351 15.38 8.09 30.61
N PRO A 352 15.19 8.26 29.28
CA PRO A 352 15.61 7.28 28.29
C PRO A 352 17.14 7.15 28.13
N TYR A 353 17.93 8.11 28.65
CA TYR A 353 19.41 8.08 28.57
C TYR A 353 20.06 7.47 29.81
N SER A 354 19.28 7.19 30.83
CA SER A 354 19.77 6.54 32.04
C SER A 354 20.16 5.09 31.76
N ALA A 355 20.99 4.50 32.62
CA ALA A 355 21.43 3.12 32.43
C ALA A 355 20.22 2.15 32.41
N HIS A 356 20.24 1.14 31.56
CA HIS A 356 19.12 0.19 31.39
C HIS A 356 18.65 -0.50 32.69
N ASN A 357 19.53 -0.63 33.69
CA ASN A 357 19.20 -1.21 34.99
C ASN A 357 18.82 -0.17 36.06
N SER A 358 18.71 1.11 35.69
CA SER A 358 18.32 2.18 36.60
C SER A 358 16.81 2.26 36.75
N THR A 359 16.36 2.76 37.91
CA THR A 359 14.94 2.99 38.16
C THR A 359 14.34 3.98 37.18
N GLU A 360 15.10 5.00 36.78
CA GLU A 360 14.67 6.03 35.83
C GLU A 360 14.36 5.45 34.43
N PHE A 361 15.18 4.51 33.95
CA PHE A 361 14.95 3.84 32.67
C PHE A 361 13.72 2.94 32.72
N LEU A 362 13.55 2.18 33.81
CA LEU A 362 12.39 1.31 34.00
C LEU A 362 11.09 2.11 34.09
N ILE A 363 11.11 3.28 34.73
CA ILE A 363 9.97 4.20 34.77
C ILE A 363 9.65 4.74 33.37
N TYR A 364 10.66 5.11 32.58
CA TYR A 364 10.48 5.54 31.19
C TYR A 364 9.82 4.42 30.37
N GLN A 365 10.36 3.21 30.45
CA GLN A 365 9.84 2.03 29.74
C GLN A 365 8.38 1.76 30.12
N ARG A 366 8.05 1.85 31.42
CA ARG A 366 6.69 1.68 31.89
C ARG A 366 5.73 2.72 31.31
N GLY A 367 6.18 3.98 31.17
CA GLY A 367 5.40 5.01 30.49
C GLY A 367 5.18 4.70 29.00
N VAL A 368 6.19 4.19 28.30
CA VAL A 368 6.08 3.75 26.89
C VAL A 368 5.03 2.63 26.75
N GLU A 369 5.06 1.62 27.62
CA GLU A 369 4.09 0.52 27.62
C GLU A 369 2.64 1.02 27.82
N VAL A 370 2.43 1.94 28.75
CA VAL A 370 1.11 2.55 29.00
C VAL A 370 0.67 3.42 27.82
N GLY A 371 1.61 4.11 27.17
CA GLY A 371 1.36 4.79 25.90
C GLY A 371 0.87 3.83 24.82
N CYS A 372 1.49 2.65 24.71
CA CYS A 372 1.09 1.61 23.77
C CYS A 372 -0.31 1.07 24.06
N TRP A 373 -0.71 0.91 25.34
CA TRP A 373 -2.09 0.62 25.70
C TRP A 373 -3.07 1.68 25.20
N GLY A 374 -2.73 2.96 25.32
CA GLY A 374 -3.53 4.06 24.80
C GLY A 374 -3.71 4.00 23.27
N LEU A 375 -2.62 3.73 22.54
CA LEU A 375 -2.65 3.60 21.07
C LEU A 375 -3.40 2.34 20.60
N CYS A 376 -3.30 1.25 21.35
CA CYS A 376 -4.09 0.04 21.13
C CYS A 376 -5.58 0.33 21.25
N ILE A 377 -6.00 0.97 22.34
CA ILE A 377 -7.39 1.39 22.56
C ILE A 377 -7.86 2.30 21.42
N ASN A 378 -7.07 3.31 21.05
CA ASN A 378 -7.38 4.20 19.92
C ASN A 378 -7.59 3.43 18.61
N SER A 379 -6.74 2.43 18.32
CA SER A 379 -6.82 1.61 17.11
C SER A 379 -8.05 0.70 17.10
N VAL A 380 -8.40 0.11 18.25
CA VAL A 380 -9.63 -0.67 18.41
C VAL A 380 -10.86 0.21 18.16
N PHE A 381 -10.93 1.40 18.78
CA PHE A 381 -12.03 2.33 18.56
C PHE A 381 -12.11 2.81 17.11
N SER A 382 -10.97 3.08 16.47
CA SER A 382 -10.92 3.47 15.05
C SER A 382 -11.42 2.34 14.14
N SER A 383 -11.05 1.09 14.44
CA SER A 383 -11.53 -0.09 13.71
C SER A 383 -13.04 -0.28 13.88
N LEU A 384 -13.57 -0.12 15.09
CA LEU A 384 -15.01 -0.17 15.36
C LEU A 384 -15.75 0.96 14.64
N TYR A 385 -15.22 2.19 14.71
CA TYR A 385 -15.78 3.34 14.01
C TYR A 385 -15.84 3.08 12.49
N SER A 386 -14.78 2.56 11.88
CA SER A 386 -14.77 2.21 10.46
C SER A 386 -15.84 1.18 10.10
N PHE A 387 -16.15 0.25 11.01
CA PHE A 387 -17.24 -0.72 10.81
C PHE A 387 -18.61 -0.05 10.86
N PHE A 388 -18.83 0.83 11.85
CA PHE A 388 -20.10 1.56 12.01
C PHE A 388 -20.31 2.66 10.97
N GLN A 389 -19.25 3.26 10.43
CA GLN A 389 -19.34 4.32 9.44
C GLN A 389 -20.17 3.89 8.22
N ARG A 390 -20.07 2.61 7.83
CA ARG A 390 -20.87 2.03 6.74
C ARG A 390 -22.36 1.99 7.03
N ALA A 391 -22.76 1.89 8.30
CA ALA A 391 -24.16 1.98 8.70
C ALA A 391 -24.66 3.43 8.81
N LEU A 392 -23.75 4.41 8.94
CA LEU A 392 -24.06 5.83 9.13
C LEU A 392 -24.10 6.63 7.82
N VAL A 393 -23.37 6.20 6.79
CA VAL A 393 -23.35 6.85 5.46
C VAL A 393 -24.08 5.92 4.48
N PRO A 394 -25.39 6.16 4.23
CA PRO A 394 -26.20 5.34 3.32
C PRO A 394 -25.84 5.50 1.84
#